data_AF-A0A1Y3BN28-F1
#
_entry.id   AF-A0A1Y3BN28-F1
#
_cell.length_a   1.000
_cell.length_b   1.000
_cell.length_c   1.000
_cell.angle_alpha   90.00
_cell.angle_beta   90.00
_cell.angle_gamma   90.00
#
_symmetry.space_group_name_H-M   'P 1'
#
loop_
_entity.id
_entity.type
_entity.pdbx_description
1 polymer ?
#
loop_
_entity_poly.entity_id
_entity_poly.type
_entity_poly.pdbx_seq_one_letter_code
_entity_poly.pdbx_strand_id
1 'polypeptide(L)'
;MAILATIHQPSWSVFTEFDNIYIISNKGENLYLGSPHNLLPLLERINLPCHRYNSPPDYIIEIAAADYGDKPIELIQQEFPGTQMNDDELEPLMTLAESRVIRKTPLLKSTLILLNRHSIIFRRTLIIVFYRVIGIILLSLWLSLTFGSTIGKSSGCPLRKLQLYNLPIDKLSTLFEEEVLSVMQNNCCLFFGLIVGLISGITTTVLGFPREMHTLMKEYNNGWYSCISFYMTKTILDIPMQVRLY
;
A
#
# COMPACT_ATOMS: atom_id res chain seq x y z
N MET A 1 11.02 31.37 3.13
CA MET A 1 10.82 29.90 3.06
C MET A 1 11.01 29.39 4.47
N ALA A 2 10.08 28.60 5.00
CA ALA A 2 10.20 28.01 6.33
C ALA A 2 10.54 26.53 6.16
N ILE A 3 11.47 26.03 6.96
CA ILE A 3 11.85 24.61 7.01
C ILE A 3 11.49 24.12 8.40
N LEU A 4 10.64 23.11 8.47
CA LEU A 4 10.33 22.39 9.70
C LEU A 4 10.86 20.97 9.54
N ALA A 5 11.63 20.52 10.52
CA ALA A 5 12.18 19.17 10.54
C ALA A 5 11.96 18.55 11.92
N THR A 6 11.61 17.27 11.94
CA THR A 6 11.61 16.46 13.16
C THR A 6 12.87 15.60 13.12
N ILE A 7 13.68 15.66 14.17
CA ILE A 7 14.94 14.92 14.25
C ILE A 7 14.89 14.08 15.52
N HIS A 8 15.03 12.77 15.37
CA HIS A 8 14.97 11.83 16.49
C HIS A 8 16.15 12.02 17.46
N GLN A 9 17.36 12.15 16.93
CA GLN A 9 18.61 12.28 17.70
C GLN A 9 19.62 13.14 16.92
N PRO A 10 19.60 14.47 17.07
CA PRO A 10 20.57 15.34 16.43
C PRO A 10 21.93 15.27 17.15
N SER A 11 23.02 15.29 16.39
CA SER A 11 24.32 15.61 16.99
C SER A 11 24.34 17.07 17.47
N TRP A 12 25.18 17.39 18.46
CA TRP A 12 25.34 18.77 18.93
C TRP A 12 25.62 19.76 17.80
N SER A 13 26.48 19.39 16.85
CA SER A 13 26.79 20.23 15.69
C SER A 13 25.55 20.53 14.86
N VAL A 14 24.69 19.54 14.57
CA VAL A 14 23.45 19.78 13.80
C VAL A 14 22.43 20.58 14.62
N PHE A 15 22.37 20.33 15.93
CA PHE A 15 21.45 21.01 16.84
C PHE A 15 21.70 22.52 16.90
N THR A 16 22.97 22.95 16.88
CA THR A 16 23.34 24.37 16.91
C THR A 16 23.15 25.12 15.60
N GLU A 17 22.94 24.42 14.47
CA GLU A 17 22.71 25.06 13.17
C GLU A 17 21.26 25.56 12.97
N PHE A 18 20.33 25.18 13.85
CA PHE A 18 18.94 25.61 13.75
C PHE A 18 18.73 27.00 14.35
N ASP A 19 17.96 27.84 13.64
CA ASP A 19 17.53 29.15 14.17
C ASP A 19 16.70 28.98 15.45
N ASN A 20 15.77 28.01 15.43
CA ASN A 20 14.90 27.67 16.55
C ASN A 20 14.74 26.16 16.67
N ILE A 21 14.76 25.66 17.90
CA ILE A 21 14.40 24.30 18.28
C ILE A 21 13.05 24.30 18.99
N TYR A 22 12.26 23.26 18.78
CA TYR A 22 10.98 23.03 19.45
C TYR A 22 11.01 21.65 20.10
N ILE A 23 10.93 21.60 21.42
CA ILE A 23 11.04 20.38 22.21
C ILE A 23 9.68 20.07 22.82
N ILE A 24 9.24 18.82 22.65
CA ILE A 24 7.94 18.33 23.12
C ILE A 24 8.18 17.31 24.24
N SER A 25 7.47 17.44 25.35
CA SER A 25 7.50 16.47 26.44
C SER A 25 6.76 15.17 26.08
N ASN A 26 6.97 14.10 26.85
CA ASN A 26 6.22 12.85 26.74
C ASN A 26 4.69 13.02 26.88
N LYS A 27 4.22 14.11 27.51
CA LYS A 27 2.81 14.50 27.63
C LYS A 27 2.27 15.26 26.41
N GLY A 28 3.12 15.55 25.42
CA GLY A 28 2.75 16.31 24.22
C GLY A 28 2.77 17.83 24.42
N GLU A 29 3.33 18.31 25.53
CA GLU A 29 3.37 19.74 25.86
C GLU A 29 4.66 20.39 25.36
N ASN A 30 4.60 21.69 25.05
CA ASN A 30 5.78 22.46 24.69
C ASN A 30 6.70 22.61 25.90
N LEU A 31 7.90 22.02 25.82
CA LEU A 31 8.92 22.13 26.86
C LEU A 31 9.80 23.36 26.61
N TYR A 32 10.18 23.60 25.36
CA TYR A 32 11.07 24.69 25.00
C TYR A 32 10.88 25.08 23.52
N LEU A 33 10.82 26.39 23.27
CA LEU A 33 10.84 26.97 21.93
C LEU A 33 11.82 28.14 21.90
N GLY A 34 12.89 28.05 21.11
CA GLY A 34 13.86 29.14 20.96
C GLY A 34 15.19 28.70 20.37
N SER A 35 16.20 29.58 20.43
CA SER A 35 17.53 29.30 19.91
C SER A 35 18.26 28.21 20.72
N PRO A 36 18.96 27.26 20.08
CA PRO A 36 19.71 26.20 20.76
C PRO A 36 20.79 26.73 21.72
N HIS A 37 21.35 27.92 21.45
CA HIS A 37 22.36 28.54 22.31
C HIS A 37 21.82 29.00 23.67
N ASN A 38 20.52 29.28 23.77
CA ASN A 38 19.88 29.72 25.01
C ASN A 38 19.42 28.56 25.89
N LEU A 39 19.46 27.32 25.39
CA LEU A 39 19.00 26.14 26.12
C LEU A 39 19.92 25.78 27.30
N LEU A 40 21.24 25.70 27.08
CA LEU A 40 22.18 25.36 28.15
C LEU A 40 22.15 26.39 29.31
N PRO A 41 22.20 27.71 29.05
CA PRO A 41 22.05 28.72 30.12
C PRO A 41 20.72 28.64 30.87
N LEU A 42 19.63 28.24 30.20
CA LEU A 42 18.33 28.03 30.84
C LEU A 42 18.39 26.84 31.80
N LEU A 43 18.93 25.70 31.34
CA LEU A 43 19.07 24.48 32.14
C LEU A 43 19.96 24.70 33.38
N GLU A 44 21.04 25.46 33.25
CA GLU A 44 21.90 25.83 34.38
C GLU A 44 21.15 26.69 35.41
N ARG A 45 20.31 27.63 34.98
CA ARG A 45 19.53 28.51 35.87
C ARG A 45 18.53 27.76 36.73
N ILE A 46 17.90 26.72 36.17
CA ILE A 46 16.92 25.88 36.87
C ILE A 46 17.57 24.71 37.63
N ASN A 47 18.89 24.74 37.85
CA ASN A 47 19.67 23.71 38.54
C ASN A 47 19.61 22.32 37.87
N LEU A 48 19.54 22.26 36.54
CA LEU A 48 19.65 21.05 35.73
C LEU A 48 20.91 21.11 34.83
N PRO A 49 22.13 21.20 35.40
CA PRO A 49 23.34 21.34 34.60
C PRO A 49 23.59 20.09 33.76
N CYS A 50 23.81 20.28 32.46
CA CYS A 50 24.24 19.20 31.58
C CYS A 50 25.66 18.76 31.96
N HIS A 51 25.87 17.46 32.18
CA HIS A 51 27.20 16.93 32.45
C HIS A 51 28.13 17.10 31.25
N ARG A 52 29.43 17.29 31.50
CA ARG A 52 30.45 17.55 30.47
C ARG A 52 30.66 16.38 29.49
N TYR A 53 30.26 15.17 29.89
CA TYR A 53 30.33 13.96 29.06
C TYR A 53 29.03 13.66 28.32
N ASN A 54 27.97 14.42 28.59
CA ASN A 54 26.68 14.25 27.94
C ASN A 54 26.55 15.25 26.80
N SER A 55 25.97 14.80 25.69
CA SER A 55 25.59 15.67 24.59
C SER A 55 24.35 16.45 25.01
N PRO A 56 24.34 17.80 24.92
CA PRO A 56 23.17 18.60 25.31
C PRO A 56 21.84 18.21 24.64
N PRO A 57 21.80 17.86 23.34
CA PRO A 57 20.56 17.42 22.69
C PRO A 57 20.05 16.09 23.23
N ASP A 58 20.95 15.15 23.54
CA ASP A 58 20.55 13.87 24.13
C ASP A 58 20.01 14.09 25.54
N TYR A 59 20.68 14.93 26.34
CA TYR A 59 20.25 15.26 27.71
C TYR A 59 18.86 15.90 27.76
N ILE A 60 18.55 16.85 26.87
CA ILE A 60 17.22 17.47 26.84
C ILE A 60 16.15 16.51 26.31
N ILE A 61 16.49 15.58 25.42
CA ILE A 61 15.56 14.53 24.95
C ILE A 61 15.24 13.55 26.07
N GLU A 62 16.22 13.13 26.87
CA GLU A 62 16.02 12.27 28.06
C GLU A 62 15.12 12.96 29.10
N ILE A 63 15.33 14.26 29.33
CA ILE A 63 14.43 15.07 30.18
C ILE A 63 13.02 15.09 29.59
N ALA A 64 12.88 15.34 28.29
CA ALA A 64 11.59 15.39 27.61
C ALA A 64 10.86 14.03 27.63
N ALA A 65 11.60 12.91 27.59
CA ALA A 65 11.08 11.56 27.72
C ALA A 65 10.65 11.19 29.16
N ALA A 66 10.97 12.05 30.14
CA ALA A 66 10.81 11.82 31.59
C ALA A 66 11.67 10.68 32.15
N ASP A 67 12.84 10.41 31.57
CA ASP A 67 13.79 9.40 32.09
C ASP A 67 14.31 9.78 33.49
N TYR A 68 14.34 11.08 33.79
CA TYR A 68 14.69 11.65 35.10
C TYR A 68 13.44 11.96 35.98
N GLY A 69 12.25 11.51 35.57
CA GLY A 69 10.96 11.80 36.20
C GLY A 69 10.32 13.12 35.72
N ASP A 70 9.18 13.49 36.33
CA ASP A 70 8.39 14.66 35.93
C ASP A 70 8.93 16.00 36.46
N LYS A 71 9.72 15.98 37.56
CA LYS A 71 10.20 17.22 38.21
C LYS A 71 10.99 18.14 37.27
N PRO A 72 11.94 17.64 36.44
CA PRO A 72 12.67 18.47 35.49
C PRO A 72 11.76 19.14 34.45
N ILE A 73 10.72 18.44 34.01
CA ILE A 73 9.73 18.94 33.04
C ILE A 73 8.96 20.12 33.66
N GLU A 74 8.46 19.94 34.89
CA GLU A 74 7.73 20.98 35.62
C GLU A 74 8.59 22.23 35.86
N LEU A 75 9.87 22.06 36.19
CA LEU A 75 10.80 23.18 36.39
C LEU A 75 11.03 23.98 35.10
N ILE A 76 11.21 23.30 33.97
CA ILE A 76 11.38 23.98 32.68
C ILE A 76 10.10 24.73 32.29
N GLN A 77 8.93 24.12 32.50
CA GLN A 77 7.64 24.76 32.22
C GLN A 77 7.36 25.98 33.10
N GLN A 78 7.80 25.97 34.36
CA GLN A 78 7.68 27.12 35.26
C GLN A 78 8.54 28.30 34.81
N GLU A 79 9.78 28.05 34.38
CA GLU A 79 10.69 29.10 33.90
C GLU A 79 10.34 29.55 32.46
N PHE A 80 9.78 28.66 31.66
CA PHE A 80 9.35 28.91 30.29
C PHE A 80 7.90 28.47 30.08
N PRO A 81 6.89 29.28 30.46
CA PRO A 81 5.48 28.94 30.32
C PRO A 81 4.96 28.84 28.87
N GLY A 82 5.85 28.84 27.87
CA GLY A 82 5.52 28.85 26.45
C GLY A 82 4.95 30.20 26.00
N THR A 83 5.15 30.53 24.73
CA THR A 83 4.42 31.63 24.10
C THR A 83 2.98 31.17 23.90
N GLN A 84 2.06 31.59 24.78
CA GLN A 84 0.63 31.40 24.56
C GLN A 84 0.21 32.30 23.39
N MET A 85 -0.02 31.70 22.22
CA MET A 85 -0.76 32.42 21.17
C MET A 85 -2.23 32.42 21.54
N ASN A 86 -2.90 33.55 21.37
CA ASN A 86 -4.34 33.64 21.60
C ASN A 86 -5.06 32.78 20.55
N ASP A 87 -6.08 32.02 20.99
CA ASP A 87 -6.86 31.16 20.10
C ASP A 87 -7.48 31.94 18.92
N ASP A 88 -7.82 33.22 19.14
CA ASP A 88 -8.33 34.15 18.13
C ASP A 88 -7.36 34.42 16.96
N GLU A 89 -6.04 34.31 17.21
CA GLU A 89 -5.01 34.46 16.18
C GLU A 89 -4.66 33.13 15.50
N LEU A 90 -4.89 32.01 16.19
CA LEU A 90 -4.56 30.66 15.72
C LEU A 90 -5.59 30.15 14.69
N GLU A 91 -6.87 30.37 14.91
CA GLU A 91 -7.96 29.93 14.03
C GLU A 91 -7.81 30.40 12.56
N PRO A 92 -7.53 31.68 12.25
CA PRO A 92 -7.32 32.12 10.88
C PRO A 92 -6.04 31.53 10.25
N LEU A 93 -5.00 31.23 11.05
CA LEU A 93 -3.78 30.59 10.54
C LEU A 93 -4.00 29.12 10.21
N MET A 94 -4.78 28.41 11.03
CA MET A 94 -5.15 27.01 10.78
C MET A 94 -5.99 26.87 9.52
N THR A 95 -7.01 27.72 9.34
CA THR A 95 -7.85 27.70 8.13
C THR A 95 -7.06 28.04 6.86
N LEU A 96 -6.11 28.98 6.96
CA LEU A 96 -5.18 29.29 5.86
C LEU A 96 -4.27 28.09 5.53
N ALA A 97 -3.77 27.39 6.55
CA ALA A 97 -2.95 26.19 6.36
C ALA A 97 -3.74 25.07 5.68
N GLU A 98 -4.95 24.78 6.17
CA GLU A 98 -5.83 23.74 5.62
C GLU A 98 -6.19 24.01 4.15
N SER A 99 -6.55 25.25 3.82
CA SER A 99 -6.90 25.64 2.44
C SER A 99 -5.73 25.48 1.45
N ARG A 100 -4.48 25.63 1.91
CA ARG A 100 -3.28 25.46 1.07
C ARG A 100 -2.86 24.00 0.90
N VAL A 101 -3.23 23.11 1.83
CA VAL A 101 -2.91 21.68 1.78
C VAL A 101 -3.80 20.95 0.77
N ILE A 102 -5.04 21.38 0.56
CA ILE A 102 -5.99 20.73 -0.36
C ILE A 102 -5.76 21.21 -1.80
N ARG A 103 -4.74 20.67 -2.47
CA ARG A 103 -4.61 20.84 -3.93
C ARG A 103 -5.62 19.93 -4.63
N LYS A 104 -6.75 20.48 -5.07
CA LYS A 104 -7.67 19.78 -5.98
C LYS A 104 -6.99 19.67 -7.35
N THR A 105 -6.29 18.57 -7.60
CA THR A 105 -5.81 18.27 -8.96
C THR A 105 -6.98 17.78 -9.82
N PRO A 106 -7.12 18.28 -11.07
CA PRO A 106 -8.21 17.85 -11.93
C PRO A 106 -8.03 16.37 -12.31
N LEU A 107 -9.09 15.58 -12.08
CA LEU A 107 -9.06 14.11 -12.15
C LEU A 107 -8.57 13.57 -13.49
N LEU A 108 -8.94 14.22 -14.61
CA LEU A 108 -8.51 13.79 -15.94
C LEU A 108 -7.01 14.01 -16.16
N LYS A 109 -6.48 15.15 -15.71
CA LYS A 109 -5.06 15.49 -15.89
C LYS A 109 -4.18 14.62 -15.01
N SER A 110 -4.57 14.40 -13.75
CA SER A 110 -3.87 13.46 -12.87
C SER A 110 -3.89 12.05 -13.46
N THR A 111 -5.05 11.55 -13.88
CA THR A 111 -5.18 10.21 -14.47
C THR A 111 -4.31 10.06 -15.73
N LEU A 112 -4.26 11.06 -16.61
CA LEU A 112 -3.44 11.00 -17.83
C LEU A 112 -1.93 10.96 -17.51
N ILE A 113 -1.47 11.77 -16.55
CA ILE A 113 -0.06 11.78 -16.11
C ILE A 113 0.28 10.42 -15.48
N LEU A 114 -0.59 9.91 -14.60
CA LEU A 114 -0.42 8.61 -13.98
C LEU A 114 -0.39 7.50 -15.02
N LEU A 115 -1.20 7.57 -16.07
CA LEU A 115 -1.24 6.59 -17.15
C LEU A 115 0.08 6.51 -17.90
N ASN A 116 0.69 7.65 -18.23
CA ASN A 116 2.01 7.66 -18.86
C ASN A 116 3.08 7.05 -17.94
N ARG A 117 3.09 7.43 -16.66
CA ARG A 117 4.01 6.88 -15.66
C ARG A 117 3.86 5.37 -15.51
N HIS A 118 2.63 4.89 -15.30
CA HIS A 118 2.37 3.48 -15.08
C HIS A 118 2.58 2.67 -16.36
N SER A 119 2.38 3.23 -17.56
CA SER A 119 2.72 2.58 -18.83
C SER A 119 4.21 2.25 -18.92
N ILE A 120 5.09 3.16 -18.47
CA ILE A 120 6.54 2.90 -18.43
C ILE A 120 6.90 1.81 -17.42
N ILE A 121 6.33 1.87 -16.21
CA ILE A 121 6.54 0.86 -15.16
C ILE A 121 6.04 -0.51 -15.63
N PHE A 122 4.87 -0.52 -16.26
CA PHE A 122 4.25 -1.70 -16.83
C PHE A 122 5.13 -2.35 -17.89
N ARG A 123 5.66 -1.57 -18.84
CA ARG A 123 6.62 -2.06 -19.87
C ARG A 123 7.89 -2.65 -19.26
N ARG A 124 8.40 -2.08 -18.17
CA ARG A 124 9.58 -2.61 -17.46
C ARG A 124 9.31 -3.93 -16.73
N THR A 125 8.04 -4.24 -16.47
CA THR A 125 7.61 -5.40 -15.68
C THR A 125 6.99 -6.50 -16.56
N LEU A 126 7.37 -6.56 -17.84
CA LEU A 126 6.95 -7.61 -18.79
C LEU A 126 7.28 -9.04 -18.31
N ILE A 127 8.20 -9.20 -17.36
CA ILE A 127 8.55 -10.51 -16.81
C ILE A 127 7.36 -11.19 -16.10
N ILE A 128 6.47 -10.42 -15.45
CA ILE A 128 5.27 -10.97 -14.80
C ILE A 128 4.28 -11.48 -15.87
N VAL A 129 4.20 -10.78 -17.01
CA VAL A 129 3.40 -11.21 -18.16
C VAL A 129 3.93 -12.52 -18.72
N PHE A 130 5.26 -12.64 -18.85
CA PHE A 130 5.91 -13.84 -19.34
C PHE A 130 5.59 -15.06 -18.46
N TYR A 131 5.74 -14.94 -17.14
CA TYR A 131 5.37 -16.02 -16.21
C TYR A 131 3.88 -16.38 -16.29
N ARG A 132 3.01 -15.40 -16.52
CA ARG A 132 1.57 -15.63 -16.68
C ARG A 132 1.25 -16.42 -17.96
N VAL A 133 1.87 -16.08 -19.09
CA VAL A 133 1.72 -16.82 -20.35
C VAL A 133 2.19 -18.25 -20.19
N ILE A 134 3.37 -18.46 -19.58
CA ILE A 134 3.88 -19.81 -19.29
C ILE A 134 2.90 -20.58 -18.40
N GLY A 135 2.38 -19.94 -17.34
CA GLY A 135 1.42 -20.57 -16.44
C GLY A 135 0.14 -21.03 -17.15
N ILE A 136 -0.39 -20.23 -18.08
CA ILE A 136 -1.57 -20.59 -18.88
C ILE A 136 -1.24 -21.77 -19.80
N ILE A 137 -0.07 -21.75 -20.48
CA ILE A 137 0.35 -22.87 -21.35
C ILE A 137 0.52 -24.17 -20.55
N LEU A 138 1.16 -24.10 -19.37
CA LEU A 138 1.33 -25.26 -18.49
C LEU A 138 -0.01 -25.79 -17.97
N LEU A 139 -0.96 -24.90 -17.66
CA LEU A 139 -2.32 -25.28 -17.29
C LEU A 139 -3.04 -25.99 -18.45
N SER A 140 -2.97 -25.43 -19.65
CA SER A 140 -3.57 -26.04 -20.85
C SER A 140 -2.98 -27.43 -21.12
N LEU A 141 -1.66 -27.57 -20.96
CA LEU A 141 -0.98 -28.87 -21.08
C LEU A 141 -1.45 -29.84 -19.99
N TRP A 142 -1.53 -29.40 -18.74
CA TRP A 142 -1.98 -30.22 -17.61
C TRP A 142 -3.43 -30.70 -17.80
N LEU A 143 -4.35 -29.79 -18.17
CA LEU A 143 -5.74 -30.14 -18.48
C LEU A 143 -5.82 -31.14 -19.64
N SER A 144 -5.01 -30.95 -20.69
CA SER A 144 -4.96 -31.85 -21.84
C SER A 144 -4.43 -33.25 -21.47
N LEU A 145 -3.43 -33.35 -20.57
CA LEU A 145 -2.89 -34.63 -20.10
C LEU A 145 -3.86 -35.36 -19.17
N THR A 146 -4.54 -34.64 -18.27
CA THR A 146 -5.44 -35.24 -17.28
C THR A 146 -6.77 -35.69 -17.88
N PHE A 147 -7.37 -34.87 -18.74
CA PHE A 147 -8.71 -35.13 -19.27
C PHE A 147 -8.71 -35.66 -20.72
N GLY A 148 -7.53 -35.69 -21.37
CA GLY A 148 -7.36 -36.28 -22.71
C GLY A 148 -7.98 -35.47 -23.85
N SER A 149 -8.05 -36.06 -25.04
CA SER A 149 -8.60 -35.42 -26.25
C SER A 149 -10.11 -35.61 -26.43
N THR A 150 -10.79 -36.25 -25.48
CA THR A 150 -12.22 -36.56 -25.53
C THR A 150 -13.11 -35.48 -24.92
N ILE A 151 -12.51 -34.44 -24.36
CA ILE A 151 -13.16 -33.26 -23.77
C ILE A 151 -13.90 -32.47 -24.86
N GLY A 152 -15.06 -31.92 -24.52
CA GLY A 152 -15.88 -31.10 -25.43
C GLY A 152 -16.77 -31.90 -26.37
N LYS A 153 -16.79 -33.24 -26.26
CA LYS A 153 -17.82 -34.05 -26.93
C LYS A 153 -19.18 -33.73 -26.32
N SER A 154 -20.16 -33.45 -27.18
CA SER A 154 -21.56 -33.26 -26.75
C SER A 154 -22.13 -34.60 -26.26
N SER A 155 -22.22 -34.76 -24.95
CA SER A 155 -22.87 -35.89 -24.28
C SER A 155 -23.85 -35.30 -23.28
N GLY A 156 -25.08 -35.81 -23.24
CA GLY A 156 -26.17 -35.19 -22.46
C GLY A 156 -27.57 -35.65 -22.86
N CYS A 157 -27.70 -36.50 -23.88
CA CYS A 157 -28.95 -37.18 -24.19
C CYS A 157 -28.67 -38.60 -24.69
N PRO A 158 -28.69 -39.62 -23.80
CA PRO A 158 -28.42 -41.01 -24.17
C PRO A 158 -29.47 -41.59 -25.14
N LEU A 159 -30.66 -40.97 -25.19
CA LEU A 159 -31.82 -41.50 -25.89
C LEU A 159 -31.96 -41.07 -27.35
N ARG A 160 -31.12 -40.13 -27.86
CA ARG A 160 -31.32 -39.58 -29.21
C ARG A 160 -30.58 -40.32 -30.33
N LYS A 161 -29.51 -41.06 -30.00
CA LYS A 161 -28.66 -41.75 -30.99
C LYS A 161 -28.73 -43.28 -30.96
N LEU A 162 -29.37 -43.86 -29.94
CA LEU A 162 -29.47 -45.30 -29.79
C LEU A 162 -30.85 -45.79 -30.23
N GLN A 163 -30.93 -46.34 -31.44
CA GLN A 163 -31.98 -47.31 -31.79
C GLN A 163 -31.76 -48.56 -30.93
N LEU A 164 -32.25 -48.52 -29.70
CA LEU A 164 -32.06 -49.48 -28.61
C LEU A 164 -32.72 -50.86 -28.81
N TYR A 165 -33.08 -51.22 -30.05
CA TYR A 165 -33.64 -52.52 -30.36
C TYR A 165 -32.50 -53.44 -30.81
N ASN A 166 -32.23 -54.50 -30.03
CA ASN A 166 -31.29 -55.62 -30.28
C ASN A 166 -29.81 -55.46 -29.83
N LEU A 167 -29.47 -54.51 -28.94
CA LEU A 167 -28.13 -54.47 -28.34
C LEU A 167 -28.07 -55.33 -27.06
N PRO A 168 -27.01 -56.13 -26.85
CA PRO A 168 -26.80 -56.87 -25.61
C PRO A 168 -26.65 -55.89 -24.43
N ILE A 169 -27.21 -56.27 -23.28
CA ILE A 169 -27.32 -55.42 -22.08
C ILE A 169 -25.93 -54.93 -21.61
N ASP A 170 -24.90 -55.76 -21.72
CA ASP A 170 -23.51 -55.41 -21.36
C ASP A 170 -22.91 -54.29 -22.24
N LYS A 171 -23.33 -54.22 -23.50
CA LYS A 171 -22.90 -53.17 -24.42
C LYS A 171 -23.67 -51.88 -24.19
N LEU A 172 -24.87 -51.97 -23.61
CA LEU A 172 -25.65 -50.81 -23.23
C LEU A 172 -25.11 -50.16 -21.94
N SER A 173 -24.75 -50.95 -20.93
CA SER A 173 -24.18 -50.43 -19.68
C SER A 173 -22.87 -49.70 -19.92
N THR A 174 -21.97 -50.26 -20.73
CA THR A 174 -20.69 -49.64 -21.09
C THR A 174 -20.85 -48.31 -21.85
N LEU A 175 -21.80 -48.22 -22.79
CA LEU A 175 -22.09 -46.96 -23.50
C LEU A 175 -22.67 -45.88 -22.59
N PHE A 176 -23.55 -46.27 -21.65
CA PHE A 176 -24.07 -45.35 -20.63
C PHE A 176 -22.94 -44.86 -19.69
N GLU A 177 -22.05 -45.76 -19.26
CA GLU A 177 -20.88 -45.40 -18.45
C GLU A 177 -19.95 -44.42 -19.17
N GLU A 178 -19.67 -44.63 -20.46
CA GLU A 178 -18.87 -43.71 -21.28
C GLU A 178 -19.49 -42.31 -21.40
N GLU A 179 -20.82 -42.20 -21.59
CA GLU A 179 -21.51 -40.91 -21.66
C GLU A 179 -21.53 -40.16 -20.32
N VAL A 180 -21.76 -40.89 -19.22
CA VAL A 180 -21.71 -40.29 -17.87
C VAL A 180 -20.30 -39.79 -17.56
N LEU A 181 -19.28 -40.57 -17.92
CA LEU A 181 -17.87 -40.21 -17.73
C LEU A 181 -17.50 -38.97 -18.56
N SER A 182 -17.96 -38.86 -19.81
CA SER A 182 -17.64 -37.70 -20.66
C SER A 182 -18.34 -36.41 -20.20
N VAL A 183 -19.58 -36.49 -19.71
CA VAL A 183 -20.26 -35.34 -19.07
C VAL A 183 -19.50 -34.89 -17.82
N MET A 184 -19.11 -35.84 -16.97
CA MET A 184 -18.37 -35.53 -15.74
C MET A 184 -17.02 -34.89 -16.04
N GLN A 185 -16.26 -35.45 -17.00
CA GLN A 185 -14.96 -34.90 -17.43
C GLN A 185 -15.09 -33.48 -18.00
N ASN A 186 -16.10 -33.21 -18.83
CA ASN A 186 -16.36 -31.87 -19.37
C ASN A 186 -16.66 -30.86 -18.25
N ASN A 187 -17.49 -31.25 -17.29
CA ASN A 187 -17.84 -30.38 -16.16
C ASN A 187 -16.63 -30.11 -15.25
N CYS A 188 -15.82 -31.14 -14.96
CA CYS A 188 -14.58 -31.00 -14.21
C CYS A 188 -13.58 -30.09 -14.94
N CYS A 189 -13.39 -30.28 -16.24
CA CYS A 189 -12.49 -29.44 -17.03
C CYS A 189 -12.91 -27.97 -17.02
N LEU A 190 -14.21 -27.68 -17.17
CA LEU A 190 -14.75 -26.32 -17.07
C LEU A 190 -14.54 -25.73 -15.67
N PHE A 191 -14.85 -26.48 -14.63
CA PHE A 191 -14.69 -26.04 -13.24
C PHE A 191 -13.24 -25.70 -12.91
N PHE A 192 -12.29 -26.60 -13.19
CA PHE A 192 -10.87 -26.36 -12.94
C PHE A 192 -10.32 -25.24 -13.82
N GLY A 193 -10.72 -25.17 -15.09
CA GLY A 193 -10.33 -24.07 -15.99
C GLY A 193 -10.78 -22.70 -15.46
N LEU A 194 -12.02 -22.59 -14.98
CA LEU A 194 -12.56 -21.36 -14.40
C LEU A 194 -11.82 -20.96 -13.12
N ILE A 195 -11.62 -21.90 -12.19
CA ILE A 195 -10.93 -21.60 -10.92
C ILE A 195 -9.50 -21.12 -11.17
N VAL A 196 -8.73 -21.84 -11.98
CA VAL A 196 -7.33 -21.46 -12.23
C VAL A 196 -7.26 -20.15 -13.02
N GLY A 197 -8.18 -19.91 -13.94
CA GLY A 197 -8.30 -18.61 -14.63
C GLY A 197 -8.53 -17.44 -13.66
N LEU A 198 -9.47 -17.59 -12.72
CA LEU A 198 -9.74 -16.57 -11.71
C LEU A 198 -8.52 -16.32 -10.80
N ILE A 199 -7.88 -17.38 -10.30
CA ILE A 199 -6.68 -17.27 -9.47
C ILE A 199 -5.56 -16.56 -10.23
N SER A 200 -5.29 -16.97 -11.47
CA SER A 200 -4.27 -16.36 -12.34
C SER A 200 -4.51 -14.87 -12.59
N GLY A 201 -5.78 -14.47 -12.73
CA GLY A 201 -6.16 -13.07 -12.83
C GLY A 201 -5.81 -12.27 -11.57
N ILE A 202 -6.15 -12.80 -10.40
CA ILE A 202 -5.98 -12.12 -9.10
C ILE A 202 -4.52 -12.05 -8.66
N THR A 203 -3.69 -13.06 -8.98
CA THR A 203 -2.29 -13.15 -8.52
C THR A 203 -1.47 -11.91 -8.86
N THR A 204 -1.68 -11.33 -10.05
CA THR A 204 -0.94 -10.13 -10.50
C THR A 204 -1.22 -8.91 -9.62
N THR A 205 -2.48 -8.68 -9.26
CA THR A 205 -2.88 -7.59 -8.37
C THR A 205 -2.40 -7.83 -6.95
N VAL A 206 -2.54 -9.06 -6.42
CA VAL A 206 -2.16 -9.40 -5.04
C VAL A 206 -0.65 -9.26 -4.81
N LEU A 207 0.18 -9.66 -5.78
CA LEU A 207 1.63 -9.55 -5.65
C LEU A 207 2.16 -8.14 -5.94
N GLY A 208 1.54 -7.41 -6.87
CA GLY A 208 2.00 -6.07 -7.26
C GLY A 208 1.55 -4.95 -6.31
N PHE A 209 0.32 -5.05 -5.80
CA PHE A 209 -0.32 -3.95 -5.06
C PHE A 209 0.37 -3.56 -3.75
N PRO A 210 0.89 -4.48 -2.89
CA PRO A 210 1.55 -4.08 -1.64
C PRO A 210 2.75 -3.17 -1.86
N ARG A 211 3.51 -3.38 -2.95
CA ARG A 211 4.65 -2.54 -3.32
C ARG A 211 4.21 -1.15 -3.76
N GLU A 212 3.10 -1.07 -4.48
CA GLU A 212 2.53 0.21 -4.94
C GLU A 212 1.84 0.96 -3.80
N MET A 213 1.24 0.25 -2.84
CA MET A 213 0.47 0.82 -1.73
C MET A 213 1.29 1.83 -0.93
N HIS A 214 2.54 1.50 -0.61
CA HIS A 214 3.41 2.42 0.13
C HIS A 214 3.64 3.73 -0.63
N THR A 215 3.76 3.65 -1.96
CA THR A 215 3.92 4.85 -2.80
C THR A 215 2.61 5.61 -2.90
N LEU A 216 1.49 4.92 -3.11
CA LEU A 216 0.15 5.51 -3.17
C LEU A 216 -0.17 6.32 -1.91
N MET A 217 0.07 5.76 -0.72
CA MET A 217 -0.24 6.43 0.54
C MET A 217 0.56 7.71 0.70
N LYS A 218 1.85 7.70 0.33
CA LYS A 218 2.71 8.89 0.35
C LYS A 218 2.25 9.95 -0.65
N GLU A 219 1.95 9.56 -1.89
CA GLU A 219 1.55 10.49 -2.95
C GLU A 219 0.14 11.07 -2.71
N TYR A 220 -0.75 10.27 -2.10
CA TYR A 220 -2.08 10.68 -1.67
C TYR A 220 -2.01 11.70 -0.51
N ASN A 221 -1.20 11.42 0.52
CA ASN A 221 -1.00 12.33 1.65
C ASN A 221 -0.35 13.65 1.22
N ASN A 222 0.49 13.63 0.17
CA ASN A 222 1.06 14.83 -0.43
C ASN A 222 0.06 15.61 -1.33
N GLY A 223 -1.16 15.11 -1.52
CA GLY A 223 -2.19 15.76 -2.34
C GLY A 223 -1.87 15.81 -3.83
N TRP A 224 -1.03 14.90 -4.35
CA TRP A 224 -0.64 14.92 -5.77
C TRP A 224 -1.76 14.44 -6.69
N TYR A 225 -2.54 13.45 -6.26
CA TYR A 225 -3.68 12.93 -7.00
C TYR A 225 -4.67 12.20 -6.06
N SER A 226 -5.91 12.02 -6.52
CA SER A 226 -6.93 11.28 -5.79
C SER A 226 -6.79 9.77 -5.95
N CYS A 227 -7.24 8.99 -4.96
CA CYS A 227 -7.31 7.52 -5.05
C CYS A 227 -8.04 7.04 -6.32
N ILE A 228 -9.10 7.75 -6.71
CA ILE A 228 -9.87 7.44 -7.93
C ILE A 228 -8.97 7.52 -9.18
N SER A 229 -8.12 8.55 -9.28
CA SER A 229 -7.20 8.70 -10.43
C SER A 229 -6.22 7.51 -10.53
N PHE A 230 -5.76 7.01 -9.38
CA PHE A 230 -4.87 5.85 -9.32
C PHE A 230 -5.57 4.56 -9.77
N TYR A 231 -6.73 4.24 -9.20
CA TYR A 231 -7.45 3.02 -9.55
C TYR A 231 -7.94 3.04 -11.01
N MET A 232 -8.42 4.18 -11.52
CA MET A 232 -8.78 4.32 -12.94
C MET A 232 -7.58 4.05 -13.85
N THR A 233 -6.42 4.59 -13.52
CA THR A 233 -5.18 4.33 -14.27
C THR A 233 -4.84 2.84 -14.29
N LYS A 234 -4.89 2.19 -13.14
CA LYS A 234 -4.53 0.77 -13.00
C LYS A 234 -5.49 -0.12 -13.79
N THR A 235 -6.80 0.11 -13.65
CA THR A 235 -7.82 -0.63 -14.40
C THR A 235 -7.65 -0.48 -15.91
N ILE A 236 -7.38 0.74 -16.41
CA ILE A 236 -7.16 0.99 -17.84
C ILE A 236 -5.94 0.22 -18.39
N LEU A 237 -4.88 0.09 -17.58
CA LEU A 237 -3.67 -0.63 -17.99
C LEU A 237 -3.81 -2.15 -17.89
N ASP A 238 -4.60 -2.65 -16.95
CA ASP A 238 -4.80 -4.09 -16.74
C ASP A 238 -5.79 -4.69 -17.77
N ILE A 239 -6.77 -3.94 -18.25
CA ILE A 239 -7.79 -4.42 -19.21
C ILE A 239 -7.17 -5.02 -20.48
N PRO A 240 -6.29 -4.32 -21.24
CA PRO A 240 -5.71 -4.86 -22.48
C PRO A 240 -4.94 -6.17 -22.27
N MET A 241 -4.39 -6.37 -21.07
CA MET A 241 -3.64 -7.57 -20.71
C MET A 241 -4.55 -8.74 -20.40
N GLN A 242 -5.64 -8.49 -19.69
CA GLN A 242 -6.66 -9.51 -19.46
C GLN A 242 -7.29 -9.94 -20.78
N VAL A 243 -7.63 -8.99 -21.67
CA VAL A 243 -8.27 -9.28 -22.96
C VAL A 243 -7.35 -10.01 -23.95
N ARG A 244 -6.03 -9.81 -23.92
CA ARG A 244 -5.10 -10.52 -24.83
C ARG A 244 -4.72 -11.92 -24.39
N LEU A 245 -4.90 -12.26 -23.12
CA LEU A 245 -4.48 -13.54 -22.53
C LEU A 245 -5.63 -14.53 -22.35
N TYR A 246 -6.86 -14.12 -22.64
CA TYR A 246 -8.06 -14.95 -22.71
C TYR A 246 -8.56 -15.00 -24.15
#